data_AF-A0A957UTR4-F1
#
_entry.id   AF-A0A957UTR4-F1
#
_cell.length_a   1.000
_cell.length_b   1.000
_cell.length_c   1.000
_cell.angle_alpha   90.00
_cell.angle_beta   90.00
_cell.angle_gamma   90.00
#
_symmetry.space_group_name_H-M   'P 1'
#
loop_
_entity.id
_entity.type
_entity.pdbx_description
1 polymer ?
#
loop_
_entity_poly.entity_id
_entity_poly.type
_entity_poly.pdbx_seq_one_letter_code
_entity_poly.pdbx_strand_id
1 'polypeptide(L)'
;GARVIVIDPARTRTARAADEWIAIHPGTDAALALAMMHVIINEKLHDADYVAQYTVGFEELHERVQEWTPERAAQITGVSAQRIIELARDYATTRPAAIRINYGLQRHAGGGMAVRTVACLPALVGAWREYGGGIQLSTSGGFRHMNVSVLIRLGQIPNPHTRIINMIRLG
;
A
#
# COMPACT_ATOMS: atom_id res chain seq x y z
N GLY A 1 22.47 0.13 -4.13
CA GLY A 1 21.38 1.09 -3.93
C GLY A 1 20.09 0.33 -3.67
N ALA A 2 19.00 1.00 -3.27
CA ALA A 2 17.70 0.36 -3.14
C ALA A 2 17.11 0.04 -4.52
N ARG A 3 16.48 -1.14 -4.66
CA ARG A 3 15.70 -1.50 -5.85
C ARG A 3 14.33 -0.85 -5.79
N VAL A 4 13.89 -0.21 -6.87
CA VAL A 4 12.63 0.52 -6.99
C VAL A 4 11.76 -0.20 -8.03
N ILE A 5 10.61 -0.70 -7.58
CA ILE A 5 9.58 -1.29 -8.43
C ILE A 5 8.37 -0.35 -8.44
N VAL A 6 7.90 0.00 -9.63
CA VAL A 6 6.69 0.82 -9.80
C VAL A 6 5.56 -0.04 -10.32
N ILE A 7 4.51 -0.16 -9.53
CA ILE A 7 3.25 -0.83 -9.91
C ILE A 7 2.27 0.27 -10.30
N ASP A 8 2.00 0.41 -11.59
CA ASP A 8 1.20 1.51 -12.14
C ASP A 8 0.61 1.08 -13.50
N PRO A 9 -0.69 1.27 -13.78
CA PRO A 9 -1.25 1.00 -15.11
C PRO A 9 -0.56 1.79 -16.24
N ALA A 10 0.00 2.96 -15.94
CA ALA A 10 0.68 3.81 -16.90
C ALA A 10 2.20 3.85 -16.67
N ARG A 11 2.98 3.86 -17.76
CA ARG A 11 4.43 4.02 -17.69
C ARG A 11 4.83 5.49 -17.46
N THR A 12 4.56 5.98 -16.26
CA THR A 12 4.81 7.36 -15.81
C THR A 12 6.30 7.73 -15.77
N ARG A 13 6.62 9.01 -15.49
CA ARG A 13 8.02 9.43 -15.27
C ARG A 13 8.70 8.62 -14.17
N THR A 14 7.98 8.32 -13.09
CA THR A 14 8.47 7.49 -11.99
C THR A 14 8.77 6.07 -12.48
N ALA A 15 7.84 5.46 -13.22
CA ALA A 15 8.04 4.13 -13.79
C ALA A 15 9.23 4.05 -14.76
N ARG A 16 9.52 5.13 -15.50
CA ARG A 16 10.70 5.20 -16.39
C ARG A 16 12.02 5.34 -15.65
N ALA A 17 12.01 5.83 -14.42
CA ALA A 17 13.20 6.01 -13.59
C ALA A 17 13.41 4.86 -12.59
N ALA A 18 12.46 3.92 -12.52
CA ALA A 18 12.51 2.75 -11.65
C ALA A 18 13.31 1.60 -12.29
N ASP A 19 13.80 0.68 -11.46
CA ASP A 19 14.45 -0.55 -11.93
C ASP A 19 13.47 -1.46 -12.65
N GLU A 20 12.19 -1.40 -12.27
CA GLU A 20 11.14 -2.21 -12.86
C GLU A 20 9.79 -1.47 -12.87
N TRP A 21 9.00 -1.72 -13.92
CA TRP A 21 7.62 -1.29 -14.04
C TRP A 21 6.70 -2.50 -14.24
N ILE A 22 5.70 -2.62 -13.37
CA ILE A 22 4.65 -3.64 -13.45
C ILE A 22 3.35 -2.96 -13.87
N ALA A 23 2.89 -3.27 -15.08
CA ALA A 23 1.68 -2.73 -15.68
C ALA A 23 0.44 -3.47 -15.15
N ILE A 24 -0.04 -3.08 -13.98
CA ILE A 24 -1.25 -3.65 -13.38
C ILE A 24 -2.51 -3.10 -14.06
N HIS A 25 -3.57 -3.91 -14.17
CA HIS A 25 -4.89 -3.42 -14.56
C HIS A 25 -5.47 -2.45 -13.52
N PRO A 26 -6.09 -1.33 -13.93
CA PRO A 26 -6.63 -0.33 -13.00
C PRO A 26 -7.61 -0.92 -11.97
N GLY A 27 -7.41 -0.57 -10.69
CA GLY A 27 -8.31 -0.94 -9.59
C GLY A 27 -8.16 -2.37 -9.06
N THR A 28 -7.12 -3.08 -9.48
CA THR A 28 -6.89 -4.49 -9.10
C THR A 28 -5.79 -4.68 -8.05
N ASP A 29 -5.30 -3.59 -7.44
CA ASP A 29 -4.22 -3.59 -6.46
C ASP A 29 -4.50 -4.49 -5.24
N ALA A 30 -5.77 -4.55 -4.81
CA ALA A 30 -6.19 -5.43 -3.71
C ALA A 30 -5.99 -6.91 -4.05
N ALA A 31 -6.29 -7.31 -5.29
CA ALA A 31 -6.09 -8.69 -5.76
C ALA A 31 -4.60 -9.05 -5.78
N LEU A 32 -3.76 -8.14 -6.26
CA LEU A 32 -2.31 -8.32 -6.25
C LEU A 32 -1.78 -8.46 -4.82
N ALA A 33 -2.18 -7.56 -3.90
CA ALA A 33 -1.74 -7.60 -2.51
C ALA A 33 -2.18 -8.89 -1.80
N LEU A 34 -3.41 -9.36 -2.01
CA LEU A 34 -3.90 -10.62 -1.43
C LEU A 34 -3.12 -11.83 -1.95
N ALA A 35 -2.79 -11.87 -3.25
CA ALA A 35 -1.99 -12.95 -3.80
C ALA A 35 -0.51 -12.90 -3.36
N MET A 36 0.04 -11.71 -3.14
CA MET A 36 1.35 -11.60 -2.50
C MET A 36 1.30 -12.16 -1.07
N MET A 37 0.28 -11.80 -0.28
CA MET A 37 0.12 -12.35 1.08
C MET A 37 -0.10 -13.86 1.08
N HIS A 38 -0.85 -14.41 0.11
CA HIS A 38 -1.00 -15.85 -0.08
C HIS A 38 0.36 -16.54 -0.16
N VAL A 39 1.25 -16.06 -1.02
CA VAL A 39 2.61 -16.61 -1.18
C VAL A 39 3.41 -16.45 0.11
N ILE A 40 3.43 -15.25 0.70
CA ILE A 40 4.20 -14.95 1.92
C ILE A 40 3.77 -15.86 3.09
N ILE A 41 2.46 -16.06 3.26
CA ILE A 41 1.90 -16.87 4.36
C ILE A 41 2.20 -18.34 4.11
N ASN A 42 1.89 -18.87 2.93
CA ASN A 42 2.04 -20.29 2.61
C ASN A 42 3.51 -20.74 2.56
N GLU A 43 4.43 -19.84 2.20
CA GLU A 43 5.87 -20.08 2.25
C GLU A 43 6.50 -19.76 3.62
N LYS A 44 5.69 -19.35 4.61
CA LYS A 44 6.14 -18.99 5.96
C LYS A 44 7.22 -17.89 5.99
N LEU A 45 7.08 -16.91 5.11
CA LEU A 45 7.97 -15.74 4.99
C LEU A 45 7.48 -14.52 5.81
N HIS A 46 6.33 -14.62 6.48
CA HIS A 46 5.82 -13.58 7.37
C HIS A 46 6.58 -13.54 8.70
N ASP A 47 6.61 -12.37 9.34
CA ASP A 47 7.20 -12.21 10.67
C ASP A 47 6.18 -12.64 11.74
N ALA A 48 6.19 -13.93 12.08
CA ALA A 48 5.21 -14.53 13.00
C ALA A 48 5.19 -13.86 14.38
N ASP A 49 6.35 -13.46 14.90
CA ASP A 49 6.45 -12.75 16.18
C ASP A 49 5.81 -11.35 16.10
N TYR A 50 6.12 -10.59 15.04
CA TYR A 50 5.52 -9.26 14.84
C TYR A 50 4.02 -9.35 14.66
N VAL A 51 3.55 -10.31 13.86
CA VAL A 51 2.12 -10.55 13.62
C VAL A 51 1.40 -10.85 14.93
N ALA A 52 1.94 -11.76 15.75
CA ALA A 52 1.33 -12.13 17.02
C ALA A 52 1.28 -10.97 18.03
N GLN A 53 2.30 -10.12 18.08
CA GLN A 53 2.41 -9.06 19.07
C GLN A 53 1.72 -7.75 18.68
N TYR A 54 1.71 -7.41 17.39
CA TYR A 54 1.39 -6.05 16.93
C TYR A 54 0.26 -5.98 15.90
N THR A 55 -0.41 -7.10 15.62
CA THR A 55 -1.49 -7.13 14.64
C THR A 55 -2.74 -7.82 15.19
N VAL A 56 -3.85 -7.70 14.46
CA VAL A 56 -5.12 -8.37 14.76
C VAL A 56 -5.69 -8.93 13.46
N GLY A 57 -6.46 -10.02 13.56
CA GLY A 57 -7.18 -10.59 12.42
C GLY A 57 -6.31 -11.45 11.48
N PHE A 58 -5.20 -12.02 11.97
CA PHE A 58 -4.31 -12.84 11.15
C PHE A 58 -4.97 -14.14 10.68
N GLU A 59 -5.74 -14.82 11.53
CA GLU A 59 -6.41 -16.07 11.16
C GLU A 59 -7.44 -15.85 10.05
N GLU A 60 -8.26 -14.81 10.17
CA GLU A 60 -9.23 -14.43 9.14
C GLU A 60 -8.53 -14.00 7.84
N LEU A 61 -7.38 -13.33 7.94
CA LEU A 61 -6.56 -13.00 6.78
C LEU A 61 -5.98 -14.27 6.14
N HIS A 62 -5.44 -15.20 6.95
CA HIS A 62 -4.87 -16.47 6.52
C HIS A 62 -5.90 -17.28 5.73
N GLU A 63 -7.12 -17.42 6.25
CA GLU A 63 -8.23 -18.07 5.54
C GLU A 63 -8.56 -17.34 4.23
N ARG A 64 -8.69 -16.00 4.31
CA ARG A 64 -9.09 -15.17 3.16
C ARG A 64 -8.12 -15.27 1.99
N VAL A 65 -6.81 -15.31 2.26
CA VAL A 65 -5.78 -15.34 1.21
C VAL A 65 -5.69 -16.69 0.51
N GLN A 66 -6.19 -17.78 1.09
CA GLN A 66 -6.18 -19.09 0.42
C GLN A 66 -6.98 -19.07 -0.89
N GLU A 67 -8.01 -18.23 -0.98
CA GLU A 67 -8.76 -18.04 -2.21
C GLU A 67 -8.02 -17.22 -3.28
N TRP A 68 -6.93 -16.53 -2.94
CA TRP A 68 -6.20 -15.63 -3.83
C TRP A 68 -4.87 -16.23 -4.28
N THR A 69 -4.96 -17.32 -5.04
CA THR A 69 -3.75 -17.89 -5.65
C THR A 69 -3.14 -16.90 -6.67
N PRO A 70 -1.82 -17.00 -6.93
CA PRO A 70 -1.17 -16.21 -7.97
C PRO A 70 -1.84 -16.32 -9.35
N GLU A 71 -2.37 -17.49 -9.71
CA GLU A 71 -3.05 -17.74 -10.98
C GLU A 71 -4.37 -16.97 -11.07
N ARG A 72 -5.17 -16.98 -9.99
CA ARG A 72 -6.41 -16.21 -9.91
C ARG A 72 -6.12 -14.71 -10.02
N ALA A 73 -5.15 -14.22 -9.25
CA ALA A 73 -4.80 -12.81 -9.28
C ALA A 73 -4.21 -12.40 -10.64
N ALA A 74 -3.49 -13.28 -11.33
CA ALA A 74 -2.94 -13.00 -12.65
C ALA A 74 -4.02 -12.68 -13.69
N GLN A 75 -5.13 -13.44 -13.67
CA GLN A 75 -6.26 -13.21 -14.56
C GLN A 75 -6.92 -11.84 -14.34
N ILE A 76 -6.93 -11.36 -13.09
CA ILE A 76 -7.58 -10.10 -12.71
C ILE A 76 -6.62 -8.92 -12.96
N THR A 77 -5.38 -9.05 -12.50
CA THR A 77 -4.40 -7.96 -12.43
C THR A 77 -3.65 -7.73 -13.73
N GLY A 78 -3.61 -8.72 -14.63
CA GLY A 78 -2.75 -8.71 -15.82
C GLY A 78 -1.27 -8.97 -15.52
N VAL A 79 -0.90 -9.18 -14.25
CA VAL A 79 0.48 -9.52 -13.84
C VAL A 79 0.62 -11.04 -13.84
N SER A 80 1.66 -11.59 -14.48
CA SER A 80 1.84 -13.06 -14.51
C SER A 80 1.95 -13.66 -13.10
N ALA A 81 1.41 -14.87 -12.91
CA ALA A 81 1.46 -15.58 -11.63
C ALA A 81 2.90 -15.73 -11.10
N GLN A 82 3.84 -16.09 -11.99
CA GLN A 82 5.26 -16.17 -11.67
C GLN A 82 5.80 -14.85 -11.12
N ARG A 83 5.46 -13.72 -11.74
CA ARG A 83 5.91 -12.41 -11.27
C ARG A 83 5.31 -12.05 -9.92
N ILE A 84 4.05 -12.39 -9.66
CA ILE A 84 3.40 -12.19 -8.34
C ILE A 84 4.16 -12.96 -7.26
N ILE A 85 4.52 -14.21 -7.51
CA ILE A 85 5.30 -15.05 -6.58
C ILE A 85 6.66 -14.42 -6.29
N GLU A 86 7.40 -14.05 -7.34
CA GLU A 86 8.70 -13.39 -7.20
C GLU A 86 8.60 -12.07 -6.44
N LEU A 87 7.58 -11.25 -6.73
CA LEU A 87 7.39 -9.96 -6.07
C LEU A 87 7.08 -10.15 -4.58
N ALA A 88 6.29 -11.17 -4.23
CA ALA A 88 5.97 -11.52 -2.86
C ALA A 88 7.23 -11.95 -2.08
N ARG A 89 8.05 -12.82 -2.68
CA ARG A 89 9.32 -13.29 -2.10
C ARG A 89 10.32 -12.15 -1.95
N ASP A 90 10.50 -11.35 -3.01
CA ASP A 90 11.38 -10.17 -3.01
C ASP A 90 10.99 -9.22 -1.87
N TYR A 91 9.69 -8.91 -1.75
CA TYR A 91 9.18 -7.99 -0.74
C TYR A 91 9.34 -8.53 0.70
N ALA A 92 9.09 -9.81 0.93
CA ALA A 92 9.18 -10.39 2.27
C ALA A 92 10.62 -10.60 2.77
N THR A 93 11.58 -10.78 1.85
CA THR A 93 12.97 -11.11 2.19
C THR A 93 13.94 -9.94 2.06
N THR A 94 13.61 -8.92 1.26
CA THR A 94 14.44 -7.71 1.13
C THR A 94 14.16 -6.75 2.28
N ARG A 95 15.19 -6.39 3.04
CA ARG A 95 15.07 -5.55 4.24
C ARG A 95 16.09 -4.40 4.23
N PRO A 96 15.70 -3.13 4.42
CA PRO A 96 14.34 -2.63 4.63
C PRO A 96 13.46 -2.59 3.38
N ALA A 97 12.18 -2.90 3.55
CA ALA A 97 11.15 -2.84 2.52
C ALA A 97 10.14 -1.73 2.81
N ALA A 98 9.94 -0.81 1.87
CA ALA A 98 9.00 0.29 1.99
C ALA A 98 7.99 0.29 0.84
N ILE A 99 6.73 0.53 1.16
CA ILE A 99 5.68 0.77 0.17
C ILE A 99 5.37 2.26 0.13
N ARG A 100 5.47 2.85 -1.06
CA ARG A 100 4.96 4.21 -1.31
C ARG A 100 3.66 4.14 -2.08
N ILE A 101 2.54 4.41 -1.41
CA ILE A 101 1.22 4.51 -2.05
C ILE A 101 0.93 5.95 -2.47
N ASN A 102 0.02 6.11 -3.44
CA ASN A 102 -0.44 7.42 -3.88
C ASN A 102 -1.94 7.38 -4.25
N TYR A 103 -2.46 8.48 -4.76
CA TYR A 103 -3.89 8.66 -4.95
C TYR A 103 -4.53 7.74 -6.00
N GLY A 104 -3.79 7.23 -7.00
CA GLY A 104 -4.35 6.39 -8.07
C GLY A 104 -5.13 5.17 -7.51
N LEU A 105 -4.53 4.49 -6.55
CA LEU A 105 -5.09 3.39 -5.75
C LEU A 105 -6.41 3.74 -5.01
N GLN A 106 -6.69 5.01 -4.78
CA GLN A 106 -7.78 5.46 -3.91
C GLN A 106 -8.98 6.03 -4.67
N ARG A 107 -8.81 6.41 -5.93
CA ARG A 107 -9.83 7.15 -6.71
C ARG A 107 -10.72 6.23 -7.54
N HIS A 108 -11.17 5.14 -6.93
CA HIS A 108 -12.15 4.23 -7.51
C HIS A 108 -13.00 3.55 -6.42
N ALA A 109 -14.10 2.93 -6.81
CA ALA A 109 -14.90 2.11 -5.91
C ALA A 109 -14.03 1.00 -5.29
N GLY A 110 -14.03 0.89 -3.96
CA GLY A 110 -13.19 -0.06 -3.23
C GLY A 110 -11.74 0.41 -2.96
N GLY A 111 -11.35 1.62 -3.38
CA GLY A 111 -9.98 2.13 -3.16
C GLY A 111 -9.57 2.20 -1.69
N GLY A 112 -10.50 2.54 -0.78
CA GLY A 112 -10.24 2.50 0.67
C GLY A 112 -9.89 1.09 1.17
N MET A 113 -10.59 0.08 0.66
CA MET A 113 -10.27 -1.32 0.96
C MET A 113 -8.95 -1.76 0.32
N ALA A 114 -8.66 -1.30 -0.90
CA ALA A 114 -7.38 -1.58 -1.55
C ALA A 114 -6.19 -1.03 -0.74
N VAL A 115 -6.28 0.21 -0.23
CA VAL A 115 -5.29 0.77 0.69
C VAL A 115 -5.15 -0.08 1.95
N ARG A 116 -6.27 -0.46 2.57
CA ARG A 116 -6.25 -1.30 3.79
C ARG A 116 -5.55 -2.63 3.52
N THR A 117 -5.86 -3.30 2.42
CA THR A 117 -5.23 -4.55 2.01
C THR A 117 -3.73 -4.35 1.80
N VAL A 118 -3.30 -3.36 1.02
CA VAL A 118 -1.87 -3.09 0.80
C VAL A 118 -1.16 -2.77 2.12
N ALA A 119 -1.81 -2.07 3.05
CA ALA A 119 -1.25 -1.75 4.37
C ALA A 119 -1.07 -2.99 5.28
N CYS A 120 -1.71 -4.12 4.99
CA CYS A 120 -1.44 -5.38 5.69
C CYS A 120 -0.07 -5.98 5.32
N LEU A 121 0.46 -5.74 4.12
CA LEU A 121 1.77 -6.28 3.69
C LEU A 121 2.92 -5.90 4.64
N PRO A 122 3.16 -4.62 5.00
CA PRO A 122 4.23 -4.25 5.92
C PRO A 122 4.00 -4.76 7.34
N ALA A 123 2.75 -4.91 7.77
CA ALA A 123 2.43 -5.53 9.06
C ALA A 123 2.74 -7.03 9.05
N LEU A 124 2.45 -7.73 7.95
CA LEU A 124 2.67 -9.16 7.78
C LEU A 124 4.16 -9.52 7.80
N VAL A 125 5.02 -8.70 7.19
CA VAL A 125 6.47 -8.98 7.09
C VAL A 125 7.31 -8.27 8.17
N GLY A 126 6.67 -7.56 9.11
CA GLY A 126 7.37 -6.84 10.17
C GLY A 126 8.19 -5.63 9.70
N ALA A 127 7.88 -5.05 8.53
CA ALA A 127 8.65 -3.96 7.92
C ALA A 127 8.70 -2.69 8.80
N TRP A 128 7.75 -2.52 9.71
CA TRP A 128 7.71 -1.40 10.66
C TRP A 128 8.81 -1.44 11.74
N ARG A 129 9.49 -2.59 11.91
CA ARG A 129 10.64 -2.69 12.82
C ARG A 129 11.86 -1.90 12.32
N GLU A 130 11.88 -1.52 11.05
CA GLU A 130 13.08 -1.04 10.37
C GLU A 130 12.96 0.42 9.95
N TYR A 131 14.02 1.20 10.17
CA TYR A 131 14.11 2.55 9.64
C TYR A 131 14.07 2.52 8.11
N GLY A 132 13.11 3.23 7.53
CA GLY A 132 12.88 3.22 6.09
C GLY A 132 11.94 2.10 5.61
N GLY A 133 11.42 1.25 6.50
CA GLY A 133 10.38 0.28 6.18
C GLY A 133 8.96 0.81 6.36
N GLY A 134 7.97 -0.05 6.11
CA GLY A 134 6.56 0.26 6.32
C GLY A 134 5.84 0.77 5.07
N ILE A 135 4.81 1.60 5.25
CA ILE A 135 4.02 2.17 4.15
C ILE A 135 3.80 3.67 4.34
N GLN A 136 3.92 4.44 3.26
CA GLN A 136 3.82 5.90 3.31
C GLN A 136 3.06 6.47 2.12
N LEU A 137 2.08 7.34 2.40
CA LEU A 137 1.37 8.13 1.38
C LEU A 137 2.07 9.48 1.13
N SER A 138 2.34 10.23 2.20
CA SER A 138 2.85 11.60 2.12
C SER A 138 3.94 11.85 3.17
N THR A 139 4.96 12.61 2.80
CA THR A 139 5.99 13.13 3.72
C THR A 139 5.64 14.52 4.24
N SER A 140 4.47 15.08 3.88
CA SER A 140 4.08 16.44 4.28
C SER A 140 4.07 16.64 5.80
N GLY A 141 3.77 15.59 6.57
CA GLY A 141 3.85 15.61 8.04
C GLY A 141 5.27 15.65 8.62
N GLY A 142 6.30 15.46 7.80
CA GLY A 142 7.70 15.61 8.18
C GLY A 142 8.12 17.06 8.37
N PHE A 143 7.39 18.02 7.79
CA PHE A 143 7.68 19.45 7.91
C PHE A 143 7.07 20.05 9.19
N ARG A 144 7.45 19.52 10.35
CA ARG A 144 6.87 19.88 11.67
C ARG A 144 7.02 21.35 12.06
N HIS A 145 7.95 22.07 11.44
CA HIS A 145 8.20 23.50 11.70
C HIS A 145 7.51 24.44 10.69
N MET A 146 6.75 23.89 9.75
CA MET A 146 6.00 24.71 8.79
C MET A 146 4.81 25.36 9.49
N ASN A 147 4.76 26.70 9.50
CA ASN A 147 3.61 27.42 10.03
C ASN A 147 2.43 27.32 9.05
N VAL A 148 1.62 26.28 9.21
CA VAL A 148 0.45 26.01 8.36
C VAL A 148 -0.63 27.10 8.48
N SER A 149 -0.69 27.86 9.58
CA SER A 149 -1.67 28.94 9.74
C SER A 149 -1.47 30.10 8.77
N VAL A 150 -0.23 30.31 8.29
CA VAL A 150 0.07 31.32 7.26
C VAL A 150 -0.30 30.82 5.86
N LEU A 151 -0.26 29.50 5.64
CA LEU A 151 -0.66 28.88 4.38
C LEU A 151 -2.18 28.79 4.24
N ILE A 152 -2.86 28.39 5.31
CA ILE A 152 -4.31 28.24 5.35
C ILE A 152 -4.89 29.59 5.79
N ARG A 153 -5.17 30.46 4.81
CA ARG A 153 -5.66 31.83 5.00
C ARG A 153 -7.15 31.87 5.44
N LEU A 154 -7.50 31.15 6.51
CA LEU A 154 -8.87 31.07 7.03
C LEU A 154 -9.43 32.45 7.41
N GLY A 155 -8.58 33.36 7.88
CA GLY A 155 -8.97 34.75 8.17
C GLY A 155 -9.32 35.59 6.94
N GLN A 156 -9.09 35.09 5.72
CA GLN A 156 -9.50 35.72 4.47
C GLN A 156 -10.80 35.16 3.90
N ILE A 157 -11.44 34.20 4.59
CA ILE A 157 -12.74 33.69 4.16
C ILE A 157 -13.78 34.82 4.31
N PRO A 158 -14.43 35.27 3.22
CA PRO A 158 -15.31 36.44 3.26
C PRO A 158 -16.48 36.32 4.23
N ASN A 159 -16.95 35.09 4.47
CA ASN A 159 -18.01 34.79 5.42
C ASN A 159 -17.43 34.11 6.68
N PRO A 160 -17.42 34.79 7.85
CA PRO A 160 -16.90 34.22 9.10
C PRO A 160 -17.76 33.05 9.63
N HIS A 161 -18.97 32.86 9.10
CA HIS A 161 -19.87 31.75 9.44
C HIS A 161 -19.75 30.56 8.47
N THR A 162 -18.70 30.52 7.65
CA THR A 162 -18.46 29.39 6.73
C THR A 162 -18.29 28.10 7.52
N ARG A 163 -19.16 27.12 7.25
CA ARG A 163 -19.17 25.83 7.94
C ARG A 163 -17.89 25.06 7.64
N ILE A 164 -17.26 24.55 8.69
CA ILE A 164 -16.17 23.58 8.57
C ILE A 164 -16.79 22.19 8.64
N ILE A 165 -16.60 21.40 7.58
CA ILE A 165 -17.13 20.05 7.51
C ILE A 165 -15.96 19.09 7.56
N ASN A 166 -16.03 18.11 8.46
CA ASN A 166 -15.10 16.99 8.44
C ASN A 166 -15.47 16.08 7.26
N MET A 167 -14.59 16.02 6.26
CA MET A 167 -14.83 15.23 5.04
C MET A 167 -15.03 13.73 5.30
N ILE A 168 -14.49 13.19 6.40
CA ILE A 168 -14.69 11.78 6.79
C ILE A 168 -16.10 11.53 7.35
N ARG A 169 -16.80 12.60 7.79
CA ARG A 169 -18.18 12.54 8.29
C ARG A 169 -19.23 12.82 7.22
N LEU A 170 -18.80 13.04 5.97
CA LEU A 170 -19.69 13.12 4.82
C LEU A 170 -19.88 11.70 4.28
N GLY A 171 -20.95 11.04 4.73
CA GLY A 171 -21.40 9.73 4.29
C GLY A 171 -22.91 9.73 4.23
#